data_AF-A0A7X3Z7A9-F1
#
_entry.id   AF-A0A7X3Z7A9-F1
#
_cell.length_a   1.000
_cell.length_b   1.000
_cell.length_c   1.000
_cell.angle_alpha   90.00
_cell.angle_beta   90.00
_cell.angle_gamma   90.00
#
_symmetry.space_group_name_H-M   'P 1'
#
loop_
_entity.id
_entity.type
_entity.pdbx_description
1 polymer ?
#
loop_
_entity_poly.entity_id
_entity_poly.type
_entity_poly.pdbx_seq_one_letter_code
_entity_poly.pdbx_strand_id
1 'polypeptide(L)'
;MASEKPAARPGNPRFSSGPCAKPPSFSLEQLNNAALGRSHRAAIGKAKLKDAIERTREILGIPADHLLGIVPASDTGAMEMAMW
;
A
#
# COMPACT_ATOMS: atom_id res chain seq x y z
N MET A 1 30.58 30.06 14.52
CA MET A 1 30.67 28.64 14.91
C MET A 1 30.20 27.82 13.72
N ALA A 2 31.12 27.16 13.01
CA ALA A 2 30.74 26.27 11.91
C ALA A 2 30.19 24.98 12.51
N SER A 3 28.96 24.59 12.12
CA SER A 3 28.45 23.25 12.43
C SER A 3 29.32 22.23 11.70
N GLU A 4 29.94 21.31 12.44
CA GLU A 4 30.64 20.19 11.81
C GLU A 4 29.63 19.38 11.00
N LYS A 5 29.92 19.19 9.71
CA LYS A 5 29.07 18.41 8.82
C LYS A 5 29.15 16.94 9.26
N PRO A 6 28.02 16.26 9.50
CA PRO A 6 28.05 14.84 9.86
C PRO A 6 28.80 14.01 8.81
N ALA A 7 29.77 13.21 9.25
CA ALA A 7 30.53 12.32 8.36
C ALA A 7 29.65 11.19 7.80
N ALA A 8 28.64 10.75 8.57
CA ALA A 8 27.71 9.71 8.17
C ALA A 8 26.62 10.25 7.25
N ARG A 9 26.37 9.54 6.15
CA ARG A 9 25.24 9.78 5.24
C ARG A 9 24.13 8.77 5.53
N PRO A 10 22.85 9.13 5.34
CA PRO A 10 21.75 8.18 5.45
C PRO A 10 21.90 7.08 4.39
N GLY A 11 21.64 5.82 4.78
CA GLY A 11 21.66 4.69 3.85
C GLY A 11 20.63 4.80 2.72
N ASN A 12 19.58 5.62 2.91
CA ASN A 12 18.61 5.94 1.89
C ASN A 12 18.19 7.43 1.99
N PRO A 13 18.65 8.31 1.09
CA PRO A 13 18.38 9.75 1.16
C PRO A 13 17.03 10.16 0.53
N ARG A 14 16.06 9.24 0.42
CA ARG A 14 14.74 9.50 -0.19
C ARG A 14 13.73 9.91 0.89
N PHE A 15 13.67 11.22 1.18
CA PHE A 15 12.87 11.81 2.26
C PHE A 15 11.50 12.35 1.83
N SER A 16 10.94 11.88 0.72
CA SER A 16 9.61 12.29 0.28
C SER A 16 8.51 11.80 1.23
N SER A 17 7.45 12.58 1.41
CA SER A 17 6.28 12.24 2.24
C SER A 17 5.20 11.44 1.49
N GLY A 18 5.42 11.14 0.21
CA GLY A 18 4.47 10.42 -0.64
C GLY A 18 4.69 10.70 -2.13
N PRO A 19 4.96 9.68 -2.98
CA PRO A 19 5.36 8.31 -2.63
C PRO A 19 6.64 8.27 -1.77
N CYS A 20 6.76 7.31 -0.86
CA CYS A 20 7.90 7.14 0.04
C CYS A 20 8.78 5.94 -0.36
N ALA A 21 9.99 5.84 0.20
CA ALA A 21 10.84 4.67 0.01
C ALA A 21 10.14 3.38 0.47
N LYS A 22 10.26 2.31 -0.33
CA LYS A 22 9.87 0.95 0.07
C LYS A 22 10.76 0.46 1.23
N PRO A 23 10.28 -0.48 2.08
CA PRO A 23 11.11 -1.05 3.13
C PRO A 23 12.36 -1.74 2.54
N PRO A 24 13.49 -1.78 3.26
CA PRO A 24 14.73 -2.38 2.74
C PRO A 24 14.60 -3.86 2.33
N SER A 25 13.62 -4.58 2.88
CA SER A 25 13.31 -5.97 2.55
C SER A 25 12.44 -6.15 1.29
N PHE A 26 12.06 -5.06 0.62
CA PHE A 26 11.22 -5.14 -0.58
C PHE A 26 11.99 -5.76 -1.75
N SER A 27 11.34 -6.69 -2.44
CA SER A 27 11.92 -7.45 -3.55
C SER A 27 10.89 -7.66 -4.66
N LEU A 28 11.30 -7.59 -5.93
CA LEU A 28 10.37 -7.73 -7.06
C LEU A 28 9.81 -9.15 -7.19
N GLU A 29 10.51 -10.15 -6.64
CA GLU A 29 10.12 -11.55 -6.58
C GLU A 29 8.77 -11.72 -5.86
N GLN A 30 8.43 -10.81 -4.94
CA GLN A 30 7.12 -10.79 -4.27
C GLN A 30 5.96 -10.56 -5.26
N LEU A 31 6.25 -10.01 -6.45
CA LEU A 31 5.27 -9.76 -7.52
C LEU A 31 5.14 -10.92 -8.51
N ASN A 32 5.93 -12.00 -8.39
CA ASN A 32 5.90 -13.12 -9.34
C ASN A 32 4.51 -13.78 -9.46
N ASN A 33 3.73 -13.75 -8.38
CA ASN A 33 2.38 -14.30 -8.34
C ASN A 33 1.29 -13.22 -8.54
N ALA A 34 1.63 -12.05 -9.08
CA ALA A 34 0.66 -11.00 -9.37
C ALA A 34 -0.30 -11.43 -10.50
N ALA A 35 -1.56 -11.01 -10.41
CA ALA A 35 -2.59 -11.33 -11.41
C ALA A 35 -2.53 -10.42 -12.65
N LEU A 36 -1.32 -10.19 -13.19
CA LEU A 36 -1.10 -9.29 -14.32
C LEU A 36 -1.73 -9.84 -15.61
N GLY A 37 -2.25 -8.95 -16.46
CA GLY A 37 -2.86 -9.31 -17.75
C GLY A 37 -4.13 -10.15 -17.66
N ARG A 38 -4.70 -10.34 -16.46
CA ARG A 38 -5.96 -11.08 -16.26
C ARG A 38 -7.13 -10.12 -16.17
N SER A 39 -8.31 -10.60 -16.57
CA SER A 39 -9.56 -9.88 -16.31
C SER A 39 -9.74 -9.61 -14.82
N HIS A 40 -10.17 -8.40 -14.46
CA HIS A 40 -10.50 -8.02 -13.08
C HIS A 40 -11.62 -8.90 -12.48
N ARG A 41 -12.43 -9.56 -13.32
CA ARG A 41 -13.48 -10.50 -12.88
C ARG A 41 -12.96 -11.91 -12.64
N ALA A 42 -11.72 -12.21 -13.02
CA ALA A 42 -11.11 -13.52 -12.85
C ALA A 42 -11.00 -13.90 -11.37
N ALA A 43 -11.19 -15.20 -11.08
CA ALA A 43 -11.18 -15.72 -9.71
C ALA A 43 -9.88 -15.36 -8.95
N ILE A 44 -8.73 -15.43 -9.61
CA ILE A 44 -7.42 -15.12 -9.00
C ILE A 44 -7.32 -13.67 -8.50
N GLY A 45 -7.83 -12.69 -9.26
CA GLY A 45 -7.81 -11.29 -8.87
C GLY A 45 -8.77 -11.03 -7.70
N LYS A 46 -10.00 -11.56 -7.79
CA LYS A 46 -11.01 -11.48 -6.73
C LYS A 46 -10.52 -12.10 -5.41
N ALA A 47 -9.86 -13.26 -5.48
CA ALA A 47 -9.30 -13.93 -4.30
C ALA A 47 -8.22 -13.09 -3.61
N LYS A 48 -7.32 -12.47 -4.39
CA LYS A 48 -6.28 -11.58 -3.84
C LYS A 48 -6.85 -10.31 -3.22
N LEU A 49 -7.86 -9.70 -3.84
CA LEU A 49 -8.55 -8.53 -3.27
C LEU A 49 -9.25 -8.90 -1.96
N LYS A 50 -9.94 -10.05 -1.92
CA LYS A 50 -10.55 -10.55 -0.69
C LYS A 50 -9.52 -10.77 0.42
N ASP A 51 -8.40 -11.43 0.12
CA ASP A 51 -7.31 -11.63 1.08
C ASP A 51 -6.79 -10.31 1.66
N ALA A 52 -6.57 -9.31 0.79
CA ALA A 52 -6.13 -7.98 1.22
C ALA A 52 -7.15 -7.29 2.16
N ILE A 53 -8.44 -7.40 1.87
CA ILE A 53 -9.53 -6.85 2.70
C ILE A 53 -9.55 -7.53 4.07
N GLU A 54 -9.54 -8.86 4.12
CA GLU A 54 -9.60 -9.61 5.39
C GLU A 54 -8.37 -9.36 6.26
N ARG A 55 -7.17 -9.35 5.66
CA ARG A 55 -5.93 -9.04 6.40
C ARG A 55 -5.93 -7.61 6.92
N THR A 56 -6.46 -6.65 6.16
CA THR A 56 -6.59 -5.27 6.62
C THR A 56 -7.53 -5.17 7.81
N ARG A 57 -8.67 -5.89 7.76
CA ARG A 57 -9.60 -5.99 8.90
C ARG A 57 -8.91 -6.54 10.15
N GLU A 58 -8.17 -7.64 10.01
CA GLU A 58 -7.44 -8.26 11.12
C GLU A 58 -6.40 -7.32 11.72
N ILE A 59 -5.54 -6.72 10.89
CA ILE A 59 -4.46 -5.83 11.31
C ILE A 59 -5.00 -4.60 12.06
N LEU A 60 -6.11 -4.03 11.58
CA LEU A 60 -6.68 -2.80 12.13
C LEU A 60 -7.77 -3.05 13.18
N GLY A 61 -8.14 -4.32 13.43
CA GLY A 61 -9.20 -4.67 14.38
C GLY A 61 -10.58 -4.13 14.00
N ILE A 62 -10.92 -4.09 12.70
CA ILE A 62 -12.16 -3.48 12.24
C ILE A 62 -13.37 -4.38 12.59
N PRO A 63 -14.43 -3.86 13.23
CA PRO A 63 -15.61 -4.64 13.63
C PRO A 63 -16.27 -5.39 12.47
N ALA A 64 -16.79 -6.59 12.74
CA ALA A 64 -17.32 -7.50 11.72
C ALA A 64 -18.53 -6.95 10.94
N ASP A 65 -19.27 -6.01 11.53
CA ASP A 65 -20.41 -5.33 10.93
C ASP A 65 -20.04 -4.18 9.99
N HIS A 66 -18.77 -3.76 9.95
CA HIS A 66 -18.28 -2.73 9.03
C HIS A 66 -17.85 -3.34 7.70
N LEU A 67 -18.23 -2.71 6.59
CA LEU A 67 -17.78 -3.09 5.25
C LEU A 67 -16.45 -2.41 4.90
N LEU A 68 -15.59 -3.11 4.15
CA LEU A 68 -14.31 -2.59 3.64
C LEU A 68 -14.32 -2.61 2.11
N GLY A 69 -14.00 -1.47 1.50
CA GLY A 69 -13.84 -1.32 0.07
C GLY A 69 -12.40 -0.98 -0.32
N ILE A 70 -11.93 -1.57 -1.42
CA ILE A 70 -10.72 -1.10 -2.14
C ILE A 70 -11.19 -0.34 -3.36
N VAL A 71 -10.84 0.94 -3.45
CA VAL A 71 -11.32 1.85 -4.50
C VAL A 71 -10.13 2.46 -5.25
N PRO A 72 -10.29 2.81 -6.54
CA PRO A 72 -9.24 3.49 -7.28
C PRO A 72 -9.08 4.96 -6.86
N ALA A 73 -8.07 5.64 -7.41
CA ALA A 73 -7.82 7.07 -7.24
C ALA A 73 -7.36 7.55 -5.84
N SER A 74 -6.79 6.65 -5.03
CA SER A 74 -6.13 6.98 -3.75
C SER A 74 -7.07 7.65 -2.74
N ASP A 75 -6.50 8.26 -1.69
CA ASP A 75 -7.23 8.97 -0.64
C ASP A 75 -8.19 10.03 -1.20
N THR A 76 -7.80 10.78 -2.24
CA THR A 76 -8.69 11.75 -2.88
C THR A 76 -9.91 11.07 -3.48
N GLY A 77 -9.73 10.00 -4.26
CA GLY A 77 -10.86 9.26 -4.84
C GLY A 77 -11.75 8.59 -3.80
N ALA A 78 -11.17 8.09 -2.71
CA ALA A 78 -11.92 7.54 -1.59
C ALA A 78 -12.76 8.60 -0.87
N MET A 79 -12.19 9.79 -0.62
CA MET A 79 -12.91 10.90 -0.01
C MET A 79 -14.03 11.41 -0.91
N GLU A 80 -13.76 11.57 -2.21
CA GLU A 80 -14.81 11.94 -3.18
C GLU A 80 -15.95 10.91 -3.16
N MET A 81 -15.66 9.61 -3.22
CA MET A 81 -16.70 8.57 -3.15
C MET A 81 -17.51 8.58 -1.84
N ALA A 82 -16.90 8.98 -0.73
CA ALA A 82 -17.59 9.06 0.56
C ALA A 82 -18.49 10.30 0.69
N MET A 83 -18.18 11.36 -0.05
CA MET A 83 -18.92 12.63 0.00
C MET A 83 -20.16 12.64 -0.90
N TRP A 84 -20.16 11.86 -1.98
CA TRP A 84 -21.25 11.78 -2.97
C TRP A 84 -22.03 10.47 -2.85
#